data_AF-A0A535B644-F1
#
_entry.id   AF-A0A535B644-F1
#
_cell.length_a   1.000
_cell.length_b   1.000
_cell.length_c   1.000
_cell.angle_alpha   90.00
_cell.angle_beta   90.00
_cell.angle_gamma   90.00
#
_symmetry.space_group_name_H-M   'P 1'
#
loop_
_entity.id
_entity.type
_entity.pdbx_description
1 polymer ?
#
loop_
_entity_poly.entity_id
_entity_poly.type
_entity_poly.pdbx_seq_one_letter_code
_entity_poly.pdbx_strand_id
1 'polypeptide(L)'
;MYDTAQICENGHVVNSSFRAYPQFNTDHCEQCGAKTIHTCPLCGKDIRGRYMDSMSLSEFPAPAHCNACGAPYPWTTNAMEAYRDLLGLAANLTDEERGKLSIAIDDLITDTPRTQTSAVRVKLALQKVAPEVAQG
;
A
#
# COMPACT_ATOMS: atom_id res chain seq x y z
N MET A 1 4.49 3.17 24.37
CA MET A 1 4.49 1.81 23.77
C MET A 1 3.56 1.81 22.56
N TYR A 2 3.85 1.01 21.54
CA TYR A 2 2.94 0.84 20.40
C TYR A 2 1.95 -0.30 20.67
N ASP A 3 0.71 -0.12 20.27
CA ASP A 3 -0.27 -1.22 20.18
C ASP A 3 -0.03 -2.01 18.89
N THR A 4 -0.91 -2.95 18.59
CA THR A 4 -0.96 -3.75 17.37
C THR A 4 -2.06 -3.20 16.45
N ALA A 5 -1.79 -3.09 15.15
CA ALA A 5 -2.82 -2.78 14.16
C ALA A 5 -3.40 -4.06 13.56
N GLN A 6 -4.67 -4.01 13.19
CA GLN A 6 -5.35 -4.96 12.34
C GLN A 6 -5.75 -4.28 11.03
N ILE A 7 -5.30 -4.86 9.92
CA ILE A 7 -5.40 -4.29 8.58
C ILE A 7 -5.81 -5.41 7.64
N CYS A 8 -6.68 -5.13 6.67
CA CYS A 8 -7.04 -6.12 5.68
C CYS A 8 -5.91 -6.36 4.67
N GLU A 9 -5.93 -7.52 4.00
CA GLU A 9 -4.92 -7.86 2.98
C GLU A 9 -4.88 -6.87 1.80
N ASN A 10 -5.89 -6.00 1.66
CA ASN A 10 -5.94 -4.90 0.70
C ASN A 10 -5.58 -3.52 1.28
N GLY A 11 -5.22 -3.43 2.58
CA GLY A 11 -4.61 -2.23 3.17
C GLY A 11 -5.56 -1.29 3.92
N HIS A 12 -6.86 -1.60 4.00
CA HIS A 12 -7.78 -0.83 4.85
C HIS A 12 -7.49 -1.12 6.32
N VAL A 13 -7.19 -0.06 7.08
CA VAL A 13 -6.99 -0.15 8.53
C VAL A 13 -8.33 -0.39 9.20
N VAL A 14 -8.48 -1.55 9.84
CA VAL A 14 -9.70 -1.93 10.56
C VAL A 14 -9.63 -1.41 11.99
N ASN A 15 -8.49 -1.66 12.66
CA ASN A 15 -8.27 -1.17 14.01
C ASN A 15 -6.79 -0.85 14.21
N SER A 16 -6.47 0.39 14.61
CA SER A 16 -5.08 0.78 14.91
C SER A 16 -4.62 0.40 16.34
N SER A 17 -5.54 -0.12 17.16
CA SER A 17 -5.35 -0.44 18.58
C SER A 17 -6.01 -1.77 18.94
N PHE A 18 -5.59 -2.84 18.25
CA PHE A 18 -6.15 -4.20 18.30
C PHE A 18 -6.26 -4.77 19.72
N ARG A 19 -5.29 -4.46 20.60
CA ARG A 19 -5.27 -4.98 21.98
C ARG A 19 -6.05 -4.08 22.93
N ALA A 20 -5.95 -2.76 22.80
CA ALA A 20 -6.66 -1.83 23.68
C ALA A 20 -8.17 -1.79 23.40
N TYR A 21 -8.59 -1.98 22.15
CA TYR A 21 -9.99 -1.91 21.74
C TYR A 21 -10.42 -3.13 20.89
N PRO A 22 -10.45 -4.34 21.49
CA PRO A 22 -10.73 -5.57 20.75
C PRO A 22 -12.15 -5.65 20.17
N GLN A 23 -13.09 -4.85 20.69
CA GLN A 23 -14.47 -4.78 20.19
C GLN A 23 -14.60 -4.24 18.76
N PHE A 24 -13.56 -3.57 18.24
CA PHE A 24 -13.52 -3.11 16.85
C PHE A 24 -12.80 -4.08 15.92
N ASN A 25 -12.32 -5.23 16.43
CA ASN A 25 -11.65 -6.20 15.60
C ASN A 25 -12.65 -6.98 14.76
N THR A 26 -12.35 -7.16 13.47
CA THR A 26 -13.17 -7.95 12.56
C THR A 26 -12.32 -8.95 11.79
N ASP A 27 -12.82 -10.16 11.55
CA ASP A 27 -12.07 -11.18 10.78
C ASP A 27 -11.95 -10.81 9.29
N HIS A 28 -12.93 -10.06 8.78
CA HIS A 28 -13.00 -9.60 7.41
C HIS A 28 -13.27 -8.09 7.37
N CYS A 29 -12.73 -7.43 6.36
CA CYS A 29 -12.90 -6.00 6.15
C CYS A 29 -14.32 -5.66 5.72
N GLU A 30 -14.97 -4.72 6.39
CA GLU A 30 -16.31 -4.26 6.01
C GLU A 30 -16.33 -3.47 4.68
N GLN A 31 -15.17 -2.90 4.27
CA GLN A 31 -15.08 -2.11 3.04
C GLN A 31 -14.90 -2.97 1.79
N CYS A 32 -14.15 -4.08 1.87
CA CYS A 32 -13.79 -4.87 0.69
C CYS A 32 -13.92 -6.40 0.86
N GLY A 33 -14.34 -6.89 2.02
CA GLY A 33 -14.51 -8.32 2.30
C GLY A 33 -13.20 -9.12 2.49
N ALA A 34 -12.03 -8.51 2.26
CA ALA A 34 -10.75 -9.19 2.42
C ALA A 34 -10.48 -9.58 3.88
N LYS A 35 -9.78 -10.69 4.07
CA LYS A 35 -9.33 -11.15 5.39
C LYS A 35 -8.47 -10.09 6.07
N THR A 36 -8.57 -10.00 7.40
CA THR A 36 -7.72 -9.13 8.21
C THR A 36 -6.54 -9.87 8.83
N ILE A 37 -5.44 -9.15 8.97
CA ILE A 37 -4.22 -9.62 9.62
C ILE A 37 -3.77 -8.59 10.66
N HIS A 38 -3.18 -9.09 11.75
CA HIS A 38 -2.58 -8.25 12.80
C HIS A 38 -1.10 -8.60 13.04
N THR A 39 -0.58 -9.58 12.30
CA THR A 39 0.82 -10.01 12.31
C THR A 39 1.35 -10.06 10.88
N CYS A 40 2.66 -9.89 10.74
CA CYS A 40 3.36 -10.06 9.48
C CYS A 40 3.27 -11.54 9.05
N PRO A 41 2.76 -11.85 7.84
CA PRO A 41 2.62 -13.23 7.38
C PRO A 41 3.97 -13.93 7.17
N LEU A 42 5.06 -13.17 7.02
CA LEU A 42 6.40 -13.71 6.75
C LEU A 42 7.21 -14.01 8.01
N CYS A 43 7.13 -13.16 9.04
CA CYS A 43 7.93 -13.34 10.26
C CYS A 43 7.11 -13.47 11.55
N GLY A 44 5.78 -13.37 11.47
CA GLY A 44 4.87 -13.48 12.61
C GLY A 44 4.86 -12.28 13.57
N LYS A 45 5.67 -11.23 13.32
CA LYS A 45 5.70 -10.04 14.19
C LYS A 45 4.39 -9.25 14.09
N ASP A 46 3.84 -8.82 15.22
CA ASP A 46 2.72 -7.89 15.28
C ASP A 46 2.94 -6.66 14.39
N ILE A 47 1.90 -6.30 13.63
CA ILE A 47 1.88 -5.07 12.84
C ILE A 47 1.82 -3.91 13.82
N ARG A 48 2.82 -3.03 13.78
CA ARG A 48 2.89 -1.87 14.69
C ARG A 48 1.67 -0.98 14.49
N GLY A 49 0.87 -0.82 15.55
CA GLY A 49 -0.32 0.03 15.61
C GLY A 49 -0.03 1.42 16.18
N ARG A 50 -1.06 2.05 16.72
CA ARG A 50 -1.01 3.40 17.28
C ARG A 50 -0.13 3.44 18.53
N TYR A 51 0.52 4.60 18.74
CA TYR A 51 1.24 4.85 19.98
C TYR A 51 0.24 5.18 21.10
N MET A 52 0.26 4.41 22.19
CA MET A 52 -0.78 4.44 23.23
C MET A 52 -0.95 5.79 23.93
N ASP A 53 0.08 6.63 23.95
CA ASP A 53 0.09 7.95 24.61
C ASP A 53 0.03 9.10 23.59
N SER A 54 -0.34 8.81 22.34
CA SER A 54 -0.58 9.86 21.35
C SER A 54 -2.04 10.31 21.42
N MET A 55 -2.28 11.56 21.80
CA MET A 55 -3.57 12.25 21.59
C MET A 55 -3.78 12.67 20.13
N SER A 56 -3.00 12.12 19.18
CA SER A 56 -3.08 12.53 17.79
C SER A 56 -4.40 12.09 17.19
N LEU A 57 -5.18 13.05 16.70
CA LEU A 57 -6.36 12.78 15.87
C LEU A 57 -5.99 12.44 14.42
N SER A 58 -4.70 12.42 14.08
CA SER A 58 -4.25 12.10 12.73
C SER A 58 -4.70 10.70 12.33
N GLU A 59 -5.02 10.58 11.04
CA GLU A 59 -5.24 9.30 10.38
C GLU A 59 -4.04 8.37 10.59
N PHE A 60 -4.31 7.08 10.81
CA PHE A 60 -3.28 6.07 10.97
C PHE A 60 -3.07 5.38 9.61
N PRO A 61 -1.97 5.68 8.88
CA PRO A 61 -1.72 5.03 7.60
C PRO A 61 -1.27 3.57 7.80
N ALA A 62 -1.70 2.68 6.91
CA ALA A 62 -1.18 1.31 6.88
C ALA A 62 0.32 1.34 6.57
N PRO A 63 1.18 0.72 7.39
CA PRO A 63 2.61 0.65 7.09
C PRO A 63 2.84 -0.16 5.82
N ALA A 64 3.78 0.22 4.95
CA ALA A 64 4.06 -0.55 3.73
C ALA A 64 4.91 -1.81 3.99
N HIS A 65 5.78 -1.77 5.01
CA HIS A 65 6.72 -2.85 5.29
C HIS A 65 6.72 -3.24 6.76
N CYS A 66 7.07 -4.50 7.02
CA CYS A 66 7.26 -4.99 8.37
C CYS A 66 8.47 -4.30 9.02
N ASN A 67 8.26 -3.75 10.22
CA ASN A 67 9.33 -3.10 10.98
C ASN A 67 10.36 -4.08 11.58
N ALA A 68 10.11 -5.39 11.49
CA ALA A 68 11.01 -6.42 12.00
C ALA A 68 11.81 -7.11 10.89
N CYS A 69 11.16 -7.58 9.82
CA CYS A 69 11.86 -8.29 8.73
C CYS A 69 12.06 -7.45 7.46
N GLY A 70 11.46 -6.25 7.35
CA GLY A 70 11.57 -5.39 6.18
C GLY A 70 10.74 -5.81 4.96
N ALA A 71 10.07 -6.96 5.02
CA ALA A 71 9.27 -7.44 3.89
C ALA A 71 8.01 -6.57 3.68
N PRO A 72 7.55 -6.40 2.42
CA PRO A 72 6.30 -5.71 2.13
C PRO A 72 5.12 -6.49 2.70
N TYR A 73 4.10 -5.76 3.14
CA TYR A 73 2.82 -6.39 3.51
C TYR A 73 1.99 -6.73 2.27
N PRO A 74 0.97 -7.61 2.40
CA PRO A 74 0.15 -8.03 1.27
C PRO A 74 -0.42 -6.87 0.44
N TRP A 75 -0.91 -5.81 1.09
CA TRP A 75 -1.47 -4.65 0.39
C TRP A 75 -0.43 -3.86 -0.41
N THR A 76 0.83 -3.87 0.02
CA THR A 76 1.94 -3.25 -0.72
C THR A 76 2.25 -4.04 -1.98
N THR A 77 2.32 -5.36 -1.88
CA THR A 77 2.52 -6.24 -3.04
C THR A 77 1.33 -6.17 -4.00
N ASN A 78 0.09 -6.26 -3.50
CA ASN A 78 -1.12 -6.20 -4.31
C ASN A 78 -1.23 -4.86 -5.05
N ALA A 79 -0.86 -3.74 -4.42
CA ALA A 79 -0.82 -2.45 -5.09
C ALA A 79 0.21 -2.44 -6.24
N MET A 80 1.43 -2.94 -6.02
CA MET A 80 2.45 -3.05 -7.06
C MET A 80 1.99 -3.92 -8.24
N GLU A 81 1.34 -5.05 -7.97
CA GLU A 81 0.79 -5.95 -9.00
C GLU A 81 -0.33 -5.28 -9.79
N ALA A 82 -1.30 -4.66 -9.10
CA ALA A 82 -2.39 -3.95 -9.77
C ALA A 82 -1.87 -2.83 -10.70
N TYR A 83 -0.83 -2.11 -10.28
CA TYR A 83 -0.20 -1.11 -11.12
C TYR A 83 0.52 -1.72 -12.33
N ARG A 84 1.22 -2.85 -12.16
CA ARG A 84 1.87 -3.56 -13.27
C ARG A 84 0.84 -4.08 -14.28
N ASP A 85 -0.30 -4.57 -13.81
CA ASP A 85 -1.41 -4.97 -14.67
C ASP A 85 -1.93 -3.78 -15.48
N LEU A 86 -2.15 -2.63 -14.84
CA LEU A 86 -2.55 -1.39 -15.53
C LEU A 86 -1.53 -0.95 -16.59
N LEU A 87 -0.22 -1.06 -16.30
CA LEU A 87 0.82 -0.78 -17.29
C LEU A 87 0.82 -1.77 -18.46
N GLY A 88 0.45 -3.03 -18.22
CA GLY A 88 0.27 -4.05 -19.26
C GLY A 88 -0.88 -3.73 -20.21
N LEU A 89 -1.94 -3.09 -19.71
CA LEU A 89 -3.08 -2.64 -20.52
C LEU A 89 -2.77 -1.40 -21.39
N ALA A 90 -1.71 -0.65 -21.05
CA ALA A 90 -1.31 0.53 -21.81
C ALA A 90 -0.56 0.13 -23.10
N ALA A 91 -1.31 -0.02 -24.20
CA ALA A 91 -0.80 -0.41 -25.52
C ALA A 91 0.23 0.58 -26.09
N ASN A 92 0.10 1.88 -25.75
CA ASN A 92 0.94 2.96 -26.26
C ASN A 92 2.28 3.16 -25.55
N LEU A 93 2.59 2.34 -24.54
CA LEU A 93 3.89 2.39 -23.89
C LEU A 93 4.83 1.37 -24.53
N THR A 94 6.04 1.80 -24.83
CA THR A 94 7.12 0.87 -25.20
C THR A 94 7.52 0.00 -24.00
N ASP A 95 8.15 -1.14 -24.24
CA ASP A 95 8.65 -2.00 -23.16
C ASP A 95 9.65 -1.28 -22.24
N GLU A 96 10.46 -0.38 -22.81
CA GLU A 96 11.38 0.45 -22.04
C GLU A 96 10.62 1.43 -21.12
N GLU A 97 9.55 2.06 -21.61
CA GLU A 97 8.72 2.96 -20.80
C GLU A 97 7.96 2.21 -19.71
N ARG A 98 7.40 1.03 -20.01
CA ARG A 98 6.77 0.16 -19.00
C ARG A 98 7.77 -0.23 -17.91
N GLY A 99 8.99 -0.59 -18.27
CA GLY A 99 10.05 -0.91 -17.32
C GLY A 99 10.40 0.27 -16.40
N LYS A 100 10.56 1.47 -16.97
CA LYS A 100 10.82 2.70 -16.20
C LYS A 100 9.66 3.06 -15.26
N LEU A 101 8.42 2.83 -15.69
CA LEU A 101 7.24 3.08 -14.88
C LEU A 101 7.06 2.08 -13.76
N SER A 102 7.33 0.79 -14.00
CA SER A 102 7.32 -0.21 -12.93
C SER A 102 8.28 0.16 -11.81
N ILE A 103 9.51 0.57 -12.14
CA ILE A 103 10.49 1.03 -11.14
C ILE A 103 10.01 2.29 -10.42
N ALA A 104 9.41 3.23 -11.16
CA ALA A 104 8.89 4.46 -10.58
C ALA A 104 7.74 4.19 -9.58
N ILE A 105 6.86 3.23 -9.89
CA ILE A 105 5.77 2.84 -9.00
C ILE A 105 6.28 2.18 -7.73
N ASP A 106 7.29 1.30 -7.84
CA ASP A 106 7.93 0.70 -6.67
C ASP A 106 8.53 1.79 -5.75
N ASP A 107 9.24 2.77 -6.32
CA ASP A 107 9.80 3.90 -5.57
C ASP A 107 8.73 4.77 -4.90
N LEU A 108 7.54 4.92 -5.52
CA LEU A 108 6.42 5.72 -4.99
C LEU A 108 5.69 5.02 -3.84
N ILE A 109 5.47 3.71 -3.96
CA ILE A 109 4.80 2.91 -2.92
C ILE A 109 5.68 2.78 -1.68
N THR A 110 6.99 2.71 -1.88
CA THR A 110 7.96 2.47 -0.79
C THR A 110 8.59 3.74 -0.22
N ASP A 111 8.11 4.91 -0.65
CA ASP A 111 8.58 6.26 -0.27
C ASP A 111 10.10 6.39 -0.16
N THR A 112 10.78 6.14 -1.27
CA THR A 112 12.25 6.21 -1.36
C THR A 112 12.75 7.65 -1.60
N PRO A 113 14.06 7.94 -1.49
CA PRO A 113 14.61 9.21 -1.94
C PRO A 113 14.32 9.55 -3.42
N ARG A 114 13.90 8.57 -4.23
CA ARG A 114 13.52 8.74 -5.64
C ARG A 114 12.04 9.09 -5.84
N THR A 115 11.18 9.04 -4.81
CA THR A 115 9.73 9.31 -4.88
C THR A 115 9.39 10.54 -5.72
N GLN A 116 10.04 11.68 -5.48
CA GLN A 116 9.76 12.91 -6.24
C GLN A 116 10.08 12.76 -7.73
N THR A 117 11.21 12.15 -8.07
CA THR A 117 11.58 11.92 -9.47
C THR A 117 10.66 10.90 -10.14
N SER A 118 10.24 9.89 -9.40
CA SER A 118 9.31 8.86 -9.86
C SER A 118 7.90 9.42 -10.08
N ALA A 119 7.44 10.34 -9.23
CA ALA A 119 6.17 11.05 -9.42
C ALA A 119 6.15 11.85 -10.73
N VAL A 120 7.24 12.56 -11.04
CA VAL A 120 7.39 13.29 -12.30
C VAL A 120 7.37 12.33 -13.50
N ARG A 121 8.07 11.19 -13.42
CA ARG A 121 8.08 10.18 -14.48
C ARG A 121 6.69 9.60 -14.74
N VAL A 122 5.96 9.25 -13.69
CA VAL A 122 4.58 8.76 -13.81
C VAL A 122 3.68 9.81 -14.45
N LYS A 123 3.77 11.08 -14.02
CA LYS A 123 2.99 12.18 -14.61
C LYS A 123 3.24 12.32 -16.13
N LEU A 124 4.51 12.28 -16.56
CA LEU A 124 4.87 12.38 -17.98
C LEU A 124 4.36 11.19 -18.79
N ALA A 125 4.38 9.98 -18.23
CA ALA A 125 3.82 8.81 -18.89
C ALA A 125 2.29 8.89 -19.02
N LEU A 126 1.59 9.32 -17.96
CA LEU A 126 0.14 9.48 -17.99
C LEU A 126 -0.32 10.48 -19.06
N GLN A 127 0.45 11.55 -19.31
CA GLN A 127 0.14 12.51 -20.40
C GLN A 127 0.16 11.86 -21.79
N LYS A 128 0.96 10.80 -21.99
CA LYS A 128 0.99 10.05 -23.25
C LYS A 128 -0.17 9.06 -23.38
N VAL A 129 -0.66 8.52 -22.26
CA VAL A 129 -1.75 7.53 -22.22
C VAL A 129 -3.14 8.20 -22.20
N ALA A 130 -3.24 9.40 -21.64
CA ALA A 130 -4.49 10.17 -21.52
C ALA A 130 -5.33 10.33 -22.81
N PRO A 131 -4.75 10.47 -24.03
CA PRO A 131 -5.53 10.56 -25.26
C PRO A 131 -6.39 9.33 -25.58
N GLU A 132 -6.08 8.15 -25.04
CA GLU A 132 -6.84 6.91 -25.23
C GLU A 132 -7.92 6.69 -24.19
N VAL A 133 -7.65 7.01 -22.92
CA VAL A 133 -8.61 6.80 -21.82
C VAL A 133 -9.83 7.70 -21.96
N ALA A 134 -9.69 8.86 -22.62
CA ALA A 134 -10.81 9.78 -22.87
C ALA A 134 -11.77 9.32 -24.00
N GLN A 135 -11.47 8.23 -24.70
CA GLN A 135 -12.30 7.70 -25.79
C GLN A 135 -13.07 6.41 -25.43
N GLY A 136 -13.07 6.01 -24.15
CA GLY A 136 -13.76 4.82 -23.62
C GLY A 136 -14.88 5.14 -22.66
#